data_AF-G3I753-F1
#
_entry.id   AF-G3I753-F1
#
_cell.length_a   1.000
_cell.length_b   1.000
_cell.length_c   1.000
_cell.angle_alpha   90.00
_cell.angle_beta   90.00
_cell.angle_gamma   90.00
#
_symmetry.space_group_name_H-M   'P 1'
#
loop_
_entity.id
_entity.type
_entity.pdbx_description
1 polymer ?
#
loop_
_entity_poly.entity_id
_entity_poly.type
_entity_poly.pdbx_seq_one_letter_code
_entity_poly.pdbx_strand_id
1 'polypeptide(L)'
;MGTECHYFICDVGNREEVYQMAKAVREKVGDITILVNNAAVVHGKSLMDSDDDALLKSQHVNTLGQFWTTKAFLPRMLELQNGHIVCLNSVLALSAIPGAIDYCTSKASAFAFMESLTLGLLDCPGVSATTVLPFHTSTEMFQGMRVRFPNLFPPLKPETVARRTVEAVQQNQALLLLPWTMNILVILKRSGHVIIPAKRSREAEYRGHVVCQAVEEELKLELKPRMERSQLKDVAAQEPLLVPARSPHWYWAIPAKADAWLSSQASFQRENSEPCPTDDKMNSE
;
A
#
# COMPACT_ATOMS: atom_id res chain seq x y z
N MET A 1 13.00 -22.74 10.79
CA MET A 1 13.76 -22.30 11.99
C MET A 1 12.99 -21.09 12.48
N GLY A 2 12.46 -21.14 13.71
CA GLY A 2 11.58 -20.09 14.20
C GLY A 2 12.30 -18.74 14.38
N THR A 3 11.60 -17.66 14.06
CA THR A 3 12.00 -16.26 14.29
C THR A 3 11.49 -15.76 15.64
N GLU A 4 12.28 -14.97 16.37
CA GLU A 4 11.79 -14.25 17.56
C GLU A 4 10.70 -13.24 17.17
N CYS A 5 9.62 -13.21 17.94
CA CYS A 5 8.44 -12.37 17.66
C CYS A 5 7.98 -11.66 18.93
N HIS A 6 7.85 -10.33 18.85
CA HIS A 6 7.24 -9.51 19.89
C HIS A 6 5.97 -8.85 19.35
N TYR A 7 4.97 -8.66 20.22
CA TYR A 7 3.76 -7.93 19.87
C TYR A 7 3.50 -6.79 20.87
N PHE A 8 2.91 -5.72 20.36
CA PHE A 8 2.61 -4.52 21.10
C PHE A 8 1.23 -4.00 20.67
N ILE A 9 0.42 -3.57 21.63
CA ILE A 9 -0.90 -2.99 21.35
C ILE A 9 -0.72 -1.48 21.28
N CYS A 10 -1.06 -0.87 20.16
CA CYS A 10 -0.92 0.57 19.92
C CYS A 10 -1.99 1.03 18.94
N ASP A 11 -2.74 2.08 19.28
CA ASP A 11 -3.51 2.81 18.28
C ASP A 11 -2.58 3.76 17.52
N VAL A 12 -2.30 3.45 16.26
CA VAL A 12 -1.45 4.29 15.41
C VAL A 12 -2.13 5.62 15.02
N GLY A 13 -3.44 5.74 15.23
CA GLY A 13 -4.21 6.99 15.11
C GLY A 13 -4.03 7.93 16.31
N ASN A 14 -3.34 7.48 17.36
CA ASN A 14 -2.99 8.25 18.55
C ASN A 14 -1.48 8.53 18.60
N ARG A 15 -1.10 9.80 18.47
CA ARG A 15 0.29 10.24 18.43
C ARG A 15 1.07 9.88 19.69
N GLU A 16 0.47 10.11 20.85
CA GLU A 16 1.10 9.88 22.15
C GLU A 16 1.36 8.39 22.36
N GLU A 17 0.40 7.53 22.01
CA GLU A 17 0.57 6.07 22.07
C GLU A 17 1.70 5.60 21.14
N VAL A 18 1.78 6.12 19.90
CA VAL A 18 2.85 5.77 18.96
C VAL A 18 4.23 6.07 19.56
N TYR A 19 4.43 7.25 20.13
CA TYR A 19 5.74 7.61 20.69
C TYR A 19 6.07 6.83 21.97
N GLN A 20 5.09 6.61 22.84
CA GLN A 20 5.27 5.76 24.02
C GLN A 20 5.64 4.33 23.62
N MET A 21 4.95 3.78 22.63
CA MET A 21 5.19 2.42 22.17
C MET A 21 6.51 2.28 21.42
N ALA A 22 6.89 3.26 20.59
CA ALA A 22 8.18 3.25 19.92
C ALA A 22 9.36 3.21 20.90
N LYS A 23 9.23 3.89 22.04
CA LYS A 23 10.20 3.80 23.13
C LYS A 23 10.26 2.39 23.72
N ALA A 24 9.11 1.80 24.05
CA ALA A 24 9.02 0.45 24.59
C ALA A 24 9.57 -0.62 23.62
N VAL A 25 9.33 -0.47 22.31
CA VAL A 25 9.90 -1.31 21.26
C VAL A 25 11.42 -1.20 21.26
N ARG A 26 11.97 0.03 21.33
CA ARG A 26 13.42 0.23 21.36
C ARG A 26 14.09 -0.38 22.59
N GLU A 27 13.44 -0.28 23.75
CA GLU A 27 13.95 -0.85 25.01
C GLU A 27 13.92 -2.39 25.01
N LYS A 28 12.92 -3.01 24.37
CA LYS A 28 12.75 -4.48 24.40
C LYS A 28 13.36 -5.21 23.21
N VAL A 29 13.33 -4.61 22.02
CA VAL A 29 13.71 -5.23 20.74
C VAL A 29 15.01 -4.63 20.20
N GLY A 30 15.22 -3.32 20.40
CA GLY A 30 16.39 -2.60 19.91
C GLY A 30 16.09 -1.70 18.71
N ASP A 31 17.11 -1.47 17.89
CA ASP A 31 17.05 -0.54 16.76
C ASP A 31 16.31 -1.16 15.57
N ILE A 32 15.21 -0.53 15.16
CA ILE A 32 14.39 -0.99 14.04
C ILE A 32 15.05 -0.61 12.71
N THR A 33 15.34 -1.61 11.88
CA THR A 33 15.95 -1.43 10.55
C THR A 33 14.92 -1.42 9.42
N ILE A 34 13.72 -1.95 9.62
CA ILE A 34 12.64 -1.89 8.63
C ILE A 34 11.34 -1.48 9.31
N LEU A 35 10.76 -0.37 8.87
CA LEU A 35 9.45 0.11 9.32
C LEU A 35 8.41 -0.15 8.23
N VAL A 36 7.37 -0.94 8.53
CA VAL A 36 6.27 -1.21 7.60
C VAL A 36 5.00 -0.48 8.04
N ASN A 37 4.73 0.65 7.41
CA ASN A 37 3.49 1.42 7.56
C ASN A 37 2.36 0.76 6.75
N ASN A 38 1.65 -0.17 7.38
CA ASN A 38 0.54 -0.93 6.76
C ASN A 38 -0.86 -0.59 7.28
N ALA A 39 -0.97 -0.12 8.53
CA ALA A 39 -2.26 0.14 9.15
C ALA A 39 -3.12 1.09 8.31
N ALA A 40 -4.38 0.74 8.11
CA ALA A 40 -5.34 1.57 7.40
C ALA A 40 -6.77 1.27 7.84
N VAL A 41 -7.66 2.25 7.66
CA VAL A 41 -9.11 2.15 7.81
C VAL A 41 -9.81 2.77 6.61
N VAL A 42 -11.02 2.30 6.33
CA VAL A 42 -11.92 2.84 5.30
C VAL A 42 -13.33 2.87 5.85
N HIS A 43 -14.03 3.99 5.68
CA HIS A 43 -15.43 4.11 6.07
C HIS A 43 -16.38 3.67 4.95
N GLY A 44 -16.04 3.97 3.70
CA GLY A 44 -16.78 3.46 2.55
C GLY A 44 -18.11 4.18 2.26
N LYS A 45 -18.22 5.46 2.63
CA LYS A 45 -19.42 6.28 2.39
C LYS A 45 -19.17 7.48 1.47
N SER A 46 -20.25 8.09 0.99
CA SER A 46 -20.19 9.38 0.31
C SER A 46 -19.79 10.48 1.29
N LEU A 47 -19.32 11.64 0.80
CA LEU A 47 -18.98 12.78 1.67
C LEU A 47 -20.19 13.22 2.51
N MET A 48 -21.38 13.24 1.93
CA MET A 48 -22.59 13.72 2.60
C MET A 48 -23.14 12.73 3.63
N ASP A 49 -22.82 11.45 3.49
CA ASP A 49 -23.27 10.38 4.40
C ASP A 49 -22.20 9.98 5.42
N SER A 50 -21.01 10.56 5.33
CA SER A 50 -19.90 10.28 6.22
C SER A 50 -20.02 11.08 7.50
N ASP A 51 -19.69 10.44 8.61
CA ASP A 51 -19.51 11.10 9.88
C ASP A 51 -18.14 11.78 9.93
N ASP A 52 -18.07 13.00 10.48
CA ASP A 52 -16.83 13.79 10.52
C ASP A 52 -15.73 13.06 11.30
N ASP A 53 -16.09 12.38 12.39
CA ASP A 53 -15.15 11.58 13.18
C ASP A 53 -14.59 10.40 12.39
N ALA A 54 -15.39 9.79 11.51
CA ALA A 54 -14.93 8.73 10.63
C ALA A 54 -13.97 9.27 9.55
N LEU A 55 -14.25 10.45 8.99
CA LEU A 55 -13.36 11.14 8.04
C LEU A 55 -12.02 11.46 8.70
N LEU A 56 -12.05 12.02 9.90
CA LEU A 56 -10.85 12.35 10.68
C LEU A 56 -10.05 11.10 11.06
N LYS A 57 -10.73 10.02 11.48
CA LYS A 57 -10.09 8.75 11.81
C LYS A 57 -9.31 8.18 10.63
N SER A 58 -9.87 8.22 9.42
CA SER A 58 -9.16 7.80 8.20
C SER A 58 -7.90 8.62 7.96
N GLN A 59 -7.93 9.93 8.18
CA GLN A 59 -6.71 10.76 8.08
C GLN A 59 -5.70 10.45 9.19
N HIS A 60 -6.15 10.28 10.42
CA HIS A 60 -5.27 9.99 11.56
C HIS A 60 -4.54 8.67 11.37
N VAL A 61 -5.25 7.59 11.02
CA VAL A 61 -4.64 6.26 10.88
C VAL A 61 -3.83 6.15 9.60
N ASN A 62 -4.41 6.51 8.45
CA ASN A 62 -3.80 6.21 7.15
C ASN A 62 -2.69 7.19 6.77
N THR A 63 -2.74 8.42 7.29
CA THR A 63 -1.81 9.51 6.97
C THR A 63 -0.93 9.86 8.17
N LEU A 64 -1.51 10.43 9.23
CA LEU A 64 -0.73 10.98 10.34
C LEU A 64 0.01 9.91 11.13
N GLY A 65 -0.56 8.71 11.25
CA GLY A 65 0.10 7.55 11.83
C GLY A 65 1.43 7.27 11.17
N GLN A 66 1.53 7.41 9.84
CA GLN A 66 2.79 7.24 9.11
C GLN A 66 3.80 8.34 9.44
N PHE A 67 3.35 9.57 9.69
CA PHE A 67 4.26 10.64 10.11
C PHE A 67 4.83 10.33 11.49
N TRP A 68 4.00 9.88 12.43
CA TRP A 68 4.41 9.64 13.80
C TRP A 68 5.35 8.44 13.90
N THR A 69 5.03 7.32 13.24
CA THR A 69 5.91 6.14 13.20
C THR A 69 7.22 6.46 12.50
N THR A 70 7.18 7.15 11.36
CA THR A 70 8.40 7.55 10.64
C THR A 70 9.26 8.46 11.52
N LYS A 71 8.69 9.48 12.16
CA LYS A 71 9.42 10.35 13.09
C LYS A 71 10.01 9.60 14.29
N ALA A 72 9.37 8.52 14.73
CA ALA A 72 9.83 7.75 15.88
C ALA A 72 11.04 6.85 15.55
N PHE A 73 11.10 6.30 14.33
CA PHE A 73 12.11 5.29 13.96
C PHE A 73 13.18 5.79 12.98
N LEU A 74 12.85 6.71 12.06
CA LEU A 74 13.78 7.20 11.04
C LEU A 74 15.05 7.86 11.60
N PRO A 75 15.03 8.68 12.68
CA PRO A 75 16.26 9.31 13.17
C PRO A 75 17.37 8.30 13.47
N ARG A 76 17.00 7.16 14.08
CA ARG A 76 17.96 6.12 14.42
C ARG A 76 18.46 5.36 13.20
N MET A 77 17.59 5.13 12.21
CA MET A 77 17.99 4.57 10.91
C MET A 77 19.04 5.43 10.21
N LEU A 78 18.87 6.76 10.26
CA LEU A 78 19.81 7.73 9.68
C LEU A 78 21.15 7.73 10.42
N GLU A 79 21.13 7.75 11.76
CA GLU A 79 22.34 7.66 12.58
C GLU A 79 23.16 6.40 12.29
N LEU A 80 22.47 5.28 12.07
CA LEU A 80 23.09 3.98 11.80
C LEU A 80 23.40 3.72 10.33
N GLN A 81 22.96 4.60 9.42
CA GLN A 81 23.01 4.37 7.98
C GLN A 81 22.45 3.00 7.59
N ASN A 82 21.35 2.60 8.25
CA ASN A 82 20.73 1.30 8.08
C ASN A 82 19.24 1.38 8.35
N GLY A 83 18.44 1.48 7.29
CA GLY A 83 17.00 1.61 7.41
C GLY A 83 16.21 1.42 6.12
N HIS A 84 14.99 0.92 6.24
CA HIS A 84 14.05 0.86 5.13
C HIS A 84 12.63 1.20 5.58
N ILE A 85 12.01 2.21 4.98
CA ILE A 85 10.62 2.58 5.25
C ILE A 85 9.73 2.04 4.14
N VAL A 86 8.76 1.21 4.50
CA VAL A 86 7.79 0.63 3.58
C VAL A 86 6.41 1.21 3.87
N CYS A 87 5.72 1.67 2.83
CA CYS A 87 4.33 2.13 2.93
C CYS A 87 3.43 1.26 2.06
N LEU A 88 2.47 0.57 2.68
CA LEU A 88 1.39 -0.13 1.97
C LEU A 88 0.28 0.89 1.67
N ASN A 89 0.38 1.47 0.48
CA ASN A 89 -0.54 2.46 -0.02
C ASN A 89 -1.62 1.80 -0.91
N SER A 90 -2.10 2.48 -1.96
CA SER A 90 -3.12 1.97 -2.86
C SER A 90 -3.08 2.68 -4.21
N VAL A 91 -3.51 1.99 -5.28
CA VAL A 91 -3.84 2.62 -6.57
C VAL A 91 -4.89 3.75 -6.40
N LEU A 92 -5.73 3.68 -5.35
CA LEU A 92 -6.71 4.71 -5.04
C LEU A 92 -6.11 6.08 -4.65
N ALA A 93 -4.80 6.13 -4.34
CA ALA A 93 -4.07 7.37 -4.17
C ALA A 93 -3.90 8.14 -5.51
N LEU A 94 -3.84 7.41 -6.62
CA LEU A 94 -3.66 7.96 -7.98
C LEU A 94 -5.00 8.04 -8.73
N SER A 95 -5.94 7.16 -8.40
CA SER A 95 -7.26 7.13 -9.01
C SER A 95 -8.39 6.97 -8.00
N ALA A 96 -8.94 8.12 -7.60
CA ALA A 96 -10.04 8.19 -6.64
C ALA A 96 -11.37 7.67 -7.18
N ILE A 97 -12.24 7.27 -6.25
CA ILE A 97 -13.46 6.52 -6.54
C ILE A 97 -14.61 7.06 -5.66
N PRO A 98 -15.85 7.21 -6.17
CA PRO A 98 -17.00 7.49 -5.31
C PRO A 98 -17.19 6.42 -4.24
N GLY A 99 -17.68 6.86 -3.07
CA GLY A 99 -17.95 5.98 -1.92
C GLY A 99 -16.71 5.58 -1.12
N ALA A 100 -15.53 6.16 -1.38
CA ALA A 100 -14.33 5.96 -0.58
C ALA A 100 -13.52 7.26 -0.44
N ILE A 101 -14.22 8.40 -0.28
CA ILE A 101 -13.57 9.72 -0.30
C ILE A 101 -12.54 9.86 0.82
N ASP A 102 -12.84 9.34 2.00
CA ASP A 102 -11.97 9.31 3.18
C ASP A 102 -10.68 8.51 2.92
N TYR A 103 -10.83 7.35 2.28
CA TYR A 103 -9.71 6.47 1.96
C TYR A 103 -8.86 7.02 0.81
N CYS A 104 -9.49 7.49 -0.27
CA CYS A 104 -8.79 8.07 -1.42
C CYS A 104 -7.97 9.30 -1.02
N THR A 105 -8.58 10.22 -0.25
CA THR A 105 -7.90 11.44 0.20
C THR A 105 -6.74 11.13 1.14
N SER A 106 -6.93 10.21 2.10
CA SER A 106 -5.84 9.82 3.01
C SER A 106 -4.71 9.06 2.31
N LYS A 107 -5.03 8.12 1.40
CA LYS A 107 -4.00 7.40 0.61
C LYS A 107 -3.25 8.30 -0.36
N ALA A 108 -3.91 9.32 -0.93
CA ALA A 108 -3.24 10.36 -1.71
C ALA A 108 -2.28 11.21 -0.85
N SER A 109 -2.69 11.57 0.38
CA SER A 109 -1.81 12.28 1.31
C SER A 109 -0.59 11.44 1.72
N ALA A 110 -0.81 10.17 2.07
CA ALA A 110 0.26 9.21 2.36
C ALA A 110 1.20 8.99 1.15
N PHE A 111 0.66 9.02 -0.07
CA PHE A 111 1.48 8.92 -1.29
C PHE A 111 2.42 10.12 -1.45
N ALA A 112 1.88 11.33 -1.35
CA ALA A 112 2.68 12.55 -1.44
C ALA A 112 3.74 12.63 -0.33
N PHE A 113 3.41 12.19 0.89
CA PHE A 113 4.36 12.06 1.98
C PHE A 113 5.53 11.12 1.62
N MET A 114 5.22 9.93 1.12
CA MET A 114 6.25 8.96 0.76
C MET A 114 7.09 9.41 -0.43
N GLU A 115 6.51 10.08 -1.43
CA GLU A 115 7.27 10.70 -2.52
C GLU A 115 8.26 11.74 -1.97
N SER A 116 7.80 12.64 -1.10
CA SER A 116 8.65 13.64 -0.47
C SER A 116 9.75 13.02 0.40
N LEU A 117 9.41 11.98 1.17
CA LEU A 117 10.37 11.28 2.03
C LEU A 117 11.44 10.57 1.19
N THR A 118 11.03 9.86 0.14
CA THR A 118 11.95 9.12 -0.74
C THR A 118 12.94 10.06 -1.40
N LEU A 119 12.49 11.21 -1.90
CA LEU A 119 13.37 12.23 -2.46
C LEU A 119 14.34 12.80 -1.42
N GLY A 120 13.88 13.02 -0.19
CA GLY A 120 14.74 13.49 0.91
C GLY A 120 15.78 12.47 1.38
N LEU A 121 15.61 11.18 1.06
CA LEU A 121 16.54 10.11 1.43
C LEU A 121 17.58 9.80 0.35
N LEU A 122 17.53 10.44 -0.82
CA LEU A 122 18.46 10.16 -1.94
C LEU A 122 19.93 10.31 -1.55
N ASP A 123 20.24 11.28 -0.69
CA ASP A 123 21.59 11.57 -0.20
C ASP A 123 21.88 10.93 1.18
N CYS A 124 21.00 10.07 1.68
CA CYS A 124 21.13 9.39 2.97
C CYS A 124 21.64 7.95 2.76
N PRO A 125 22.95 7.68 2.86
CA PRO A 125 23.49 6.35 2.61
C PRO A 125 22.88 5.30 3.56
N GLY A 126 22.53 4.15 2.99
CA GLY A 126 22.00 3.01 3.73
C GLY A 126 20.58 3.15 4.29
N VAL A 127 19.88 4.26 3.97
CA VAL A 127 18.47 4.44 4.29
C VAL A 127 17.66 4.58 3.02
N SER A 128 16.56 3.84 2.89
CA SER A 128 15.73 3.87 1.69
C SER A 128 14.24 3.73 2.00
N ALA A 129 13.40 3.93 1.00
CA ALA A 129 11.96 3.84 1.14
C ALA A 129 11.31 3.11 -0.05
N THR A 130 10.25 2.36 0.20
CA THR A 130 9.44 1.67 -0.81
C THR A 130 7.96 1.98 -0.60
N THR A 131 7.30 2.47 -1.64
CA THR A 131 5.85 2.68 -1.65
C THR A 131 5.18 1.63 -2.50
N VAL A 132 4.27 0.86 -1.92
CA VAL A 132 3.54 -0.22 -2.62
C VAL A 132 2.11 0.23 -2.89
N LEU A 133 1.69 0.18 -4.14
CA LEU A 133 0.36 0.56 -4.60
C LEU A 133 -0.33 -0.68 -5.17
N PRO A 134 -0.91 -1.54 -4.33
CA PRO A 134 -1.78 -2.59 -4.82
C PRO A 134 -3.09 -1.99 -5.35
N PHE A 135 -3.60 -2.64 -6.38
CA PHE A 135 -5.00 -2.55 -6.78
C PHE A 135 -5.88 -3.25 -5.72
N HIS A 136 -7.05 -3.75 -6.08
CA HIS A 136 -7.92 -4.49 -5.18
C HIS A 136 -7.20 -5.74 -4.63
N THR A 137 -7.05 -5.82 -3.31
CA THR A 137 -6.56 -6.99 -2.59
C THR A 137 -7.72 -7.64 -1.87
N SER A 138 -7.80 -8.98 -1.93
CA SER A 138 -8.90 -9.75 -1.32
C SER A 138 -8.76 -9.78 0.20
N THR A 139 -9.22 -8.73 0.88
CA THR A 139 -9.21 -8.61 2.35
C THR A 139 -10.60 -8.26 2.88
N GLU A 140 -10.81 -8.48 4.18
CA GLU A 140 -12.05 -8.11 4.87
C GLU A 140 -12.38 -6.62 4.79
N MET A 141 -11.35 -5.77 4.73
CA MET A 141 -11.48 -4.33 4.58
C MET A 141 -12.29 -3.91 3.34
N PHE A 142 -12.27 -4.71 2.28
CA PHE A 142 -12.96 -4.42 1.01
C PHE A 142 -14.09 -5.41 0.71
N GLN A 143 -14.59 -6.13 1.73
CA GLN A 143 -15.76 -6.99 1.57
C GLN A 143 -16.97 -6.15 1.12
N GLY A 144 -17.49 -6.46 -0.06
CA GLY A 144 -18.59 -5.74 -0.70
C GLY A 144 -18.17 -4.84 -1.87
N MET A 145 -16.88 -4.57 -2.05
CA MET A 145 -16.39 -3.90 -3.25
C MET A 145 -16.54 -4.81 -4.47
N ARG A 146 -17.31 -4.36 -5.46
CA ARG A 146 -17.50 -5.09 -6.73
C ARG A 146 -16.65 -4.49 -7.83
N VAL A 147 -15.72 -5.28 -8.35
CA VAL A 147 -15.00 -4.99 -9.60
C VAL A 147 -15.92 -5.39 -10.76
N ARG A 148 -16.10 -4.52 -11.75
CA ARG A 148 -17.06 -4.74 -12.85
C ARG A 148 -16.52 -5.72 -13.89
N PHE A 149 -15.21 -5.71 -14.18
CA PHE A 149 -14.56 -6.73 -15.01
C PHE A 149 -13.55 -7.55 -14.19
N PRO A 150 -14.00 -8.48 -13.33
CA PRO A 150 -13.11 -9.29 -12.50
C PRO A 150 -12.17 -10.19 -13.32
N ASN A 151 -12.54 -10.54 -14.55
CA ASN A 151 -11.69 -11.33 -15.45
C ASN A 151 -10.52 -10.51 -16.02
N LEU A 152 -10.68 -9.20 -16.17
CA LEU A 152 -9.65 -8.29 -16.68
C LEU A 152 -8.78 -7.74 -15.55
N PHE A 153 -9.38 -7.52 -14.38
CA PHE A 153 -8.73 -7.02 -13.17
C PHE A 153 -9.00 -7.94 -11.98
N PRO A 154 -8.40 -9.14 -11.96
CA PRO A 154 -8.59 -10.07 -10.87
C PRO A 154 -8.02 -9.49 -9.57
N PRO A 155 -8.71 -9.69 -8.43
CA PRO A 155 -8.22 -9.21 -7.16
C PRO A 155 -6.93 -9.94 -6.78
N LEU A 156 -6.00 -9.21 -6.17
CA LEU A 156 -4.73 -9.74 -5.73
C LEU A 156 -4.92 -10.56 -4.45
N LYS A 157 -4.16 -11.63 -4.33
CA LYS A 157 -4.05 -12.40 -3.08
C LYS A 157 -3.11 -11.67 -2.11
N PRO A 158 -3.43 -11.56 -0.81
CA PRO A 158 -2.56 -10.92 0.18
C PRO A 158 -1.14 -11.45 0.18
N GLU A 159 -0.95 -12.77 -0.01
CA GLU A 159 0.36 -13.41 -0.05
C GLU A 159 1.19 -12.94 -1.25
N THR A 160 0.52 -12.62 -2.37
CA THR A 160 1.20 -12.06 -3.54
C THR A 160 1.68 -10.64 -3.27
N VAL A 161 0.85 -9.81 -2.63
CA VAL A 161 1.24 -8.45 -2.25
C VAL A 161 2.40 -8.47 -1.26
N ALA A 162 2.32 -9.32 -0.23
CA ALA A 162 3.39 -9.47 0.76
C ALA A 162 4.71 -9.93 0.13
N ARG A 163 4.68 -10.99 -0.69
CA ARG A 163 5.88 -11.49 -1.39
C ARG A 163 6.50 -10.41 -2.28
N ARG A 164 5.70 -9.75 -3.12
CA ARG A 164 6.19 -8.69 -4.01
C ARG A 164 6.74 -7.49 -3.24
N THR A 165 6.15 -7.18 -2.08
CA THR A 165 6.66 -6.12 -1.19
C THR A 165 8.05 -6.46 -0.67
N VAL A 166 8.27 -7.70 -0.21
CA VAL A 166 9.59 -8.16 0.24
C VAL A 166 10.61 -8.11 -0.90
N GLU A 167 10.24 -8.59 -2.09
CA GLU A 167 11.11 -8.52 -3.29
C GLU A 167 11.48 -7.07 -3.64
N ALA A 168 10.53 -6.13 -3.57
CA ALA A 168 10.79 -4.73 -3.82
C ALA A 168 11.73 -4.10 -2.77
N VAL A 169 11.58 -4.46 -1.50
CA VAL A 169 12.49 -4.02 -0.43
C VAL A 169 13.90 -4.55 -0.67
N GLN A 170 14.04 -5.84 -1.00
CA GLN A 170 15.34 -6.45 -1.31
C GLN A 170 16.03 -5.81 -2.53
N GLN A 171 15.25 -5.39 -3.52
CA GLN A 171 15.74 -4.73 -4.74
C GLN A 171 15.85 -3.21 -4.59
N ASN A 172 15.58 -2.67 -3.40
CA ASN A 172 15.51 -1.25 -3.12
C ASN A 172 14.64 -0.44 -4.12
N GLN A 173 13.48 -1.00 -4.49
CA GLN A 173 12.54 -0.34 -5.39
C GLN A 173 11.76 0.75 -4.66
N ALA A 174 11.88 1.99 -5.12
CA ALA A 174 11.17 3.12 -4.54
C ALA A 174 9.63 3.03 -4.67
N LEU A 175 9.16 2.47 -5.79
CA LEU A 175 7.74 2.40 -6.12
C LEU A 175 7.38 1.04 -6.73
N LEU A 176 6.38 0.38 -6.15
CA LEU A 176 5.86 -0.91 -6.63
C LEU A 176 4.35 -0.81 -6.88
N LEU A 177 3.95 -0.84 -8.16
CA LEU A 177 2.54 -0.85 -8.56
C LEU A 177 2.09 -2.28 -8.91
N LEU A 178 1.01 -2.77 -8.28
CA LEU A 178 0.52 -4.13 -8.48
C LEU A 178 -0.95 -4.17 -8.94
N PRO A 179 -1.30 -4.93 -9.99
CA PRO A 179 -0.39 -5.57 -10.95
C PRO A 179 0.32 -4.53 -11.84
N TRP A 180 1.43 -4.92 -12.47
CA TRP A 180 2.20 -4.02 -13.35
C TRP A 180 1.34 -3.36 -14.44
N THR A 181 0.31 -4.05 -14.93
CA THR A 181 -0.63 -3.52 -15.94
C THR A 181 -1.29 -2.20 -15.52
N MET A 182 -1.38 -1.90 -14.22
CA MET A 182 -1.88 -0.62 -13.72
C MET A 182 -1.00 0.57 -14.13
N ASN A 183 0.28 0.36 -14.47
CA ASN A 183 1.18 1.46 -14.86
C ASN A 183 0.69 2.15 -16.13
N ILE A 184 0.19 1.37 -17.08
CA ILE A 184 -0.38 1.86 -18.34
C ILE A 184 -1.58 2.78 -18.03
N LEU A 185 -2.44 2.38 -17.09
CA LEU A 185 -3.63 3.14 -16.74
C LEU A 185 -3.32 4.45 -16.03
N VAL A 186 -2.32 4.45 -15.15
CA VAL A 186 -1.86 5.67 -14.48
C VAL A 186 -1.29 6.65 -15.52
N ILE A 187 -0.53 6.16 -16.50
CA ILE A 187 0.04 6.98 -17.58
C ILE A 187 -1.08 7.58 -18.45
N LEU A 188 -2.01 6.76 -18.94
CA LEU A 188 -3.14 7.21 -19.79
C LEU A 188 -3.96 8.32 -19.12
N LYS A 189 -4.21 8.18 -17.80
CA LYS A 189 -4.92 9.19 -17.02
C LYS A 189 -4.15 10.51 -16.90
N ARG A 190 -2.83 10.46 -16.66
CA ARG A 190 -1.98 11.65 -16.57
C ARG A 190 -1.81 12.37 -17.90
N SER A 191 -1.84 11.63 -19.01
CA SER A 191 -1.73 12.18 -20.38
C SER A 191 -2.99 12.89 -20.87
N GLY A 192 -4.01 13.10 -20.03
CA GLY A 192 -5.23 13.84 -20.37
C GLY A 192 -6.15 13.13 -21.38
N HIS A 193 -5.85 11.88 -21.74
CA HIS A 193 -6.69 11.07 -22.62
C HIS A 193 -7.93 10.54 -21.87
N VAL A 194 -7.84 10.44 -20.53
CA VAL A 194 -8.99 10.20 -19.66
C VAL A 194 -9.69 11.50 -19.29
N ILE A 195 -10.60 11.95 -20.16
CA ILE A 195 -11.49 13.07 -19.84
C ILE A 195 -12.62 12.53 -18.97
N ILE A 196 -12.63 12.84 -17.67
CA ILE A 196 -13.79 12.58 -16.82
C ILE A 196 -14.95 13.45 -17.35
N PRO A 197 -16.03 12.86 -17.90
CA PRO A 197 -17.11 13.66 -18.46
C PRO A 197 -17.82 14.43 -17.35
N ALA A 198 -17.94 15.76 -17.51
CA ALA A 198 -18.50 16.67 -16.51
C ALA A 198 -20.01 16.47 -16.24
N LYS A 199 -20.72 15.67 -17.04
CA LYS A 199 -22.13 15.29 -16.83
C LYS A 199 -22.37 13.84 -17.23
N ARG A 200 -22.91 13.03 -16.32
CA ARG A 200 -23.61 11.77 -16.64
C ARG A 200 -25.05 11.88 -16.11
N SER A 201 -26.00 11.49 -16.95
CA SER A 201 -27.45 11.64 -16.79
C SER A 201 -28.02 10.95 -15.53
N ARG A 202 -29.13 11.51 -15.01
CA ARG A 202 -29.81 11.18 -13.74
C ARG A 202 -30.21 9.70 -13.50
N GLU A 203 -30.05 8.81 -14.47
CA GLU A 203 -30.44 7.39 -14.30
C GLU A 203 -29.38 6.53 -13.58
N ALA A 204 -28.15 7.02 -13.39
CA ALA A 204 -27.11 6.28 -12.69
C ALA A 204 -27.20 6.37 -11.15
N GLU A 205 -28.18 7.12 -10.62
CA GLU A 205 -28.31 7.44 -9.18
C GLU A 205 -28.83 6.27 -8.33
N TYR A 206 -29.28 5.17 -8.93
CA TYR A 206 -29.89 4.04 -8.20
C TYR A 206 -29.10 2.73 -8.16
N ARG A 207 -27.88 2.67 -8.70
CA ARG A 207 -27.06 1.46 -8.70
C ARG A 207 -25.62 1.82 -8.36
N GLY A 208 -25.20 1.55 -7.11
CA GLY A 208 -23.88 1.83 -6.54
C GLY A 208 -22.70 1.16 -7.27
N HIS A 209 -22.44 1.57 -8.52
CA HIS A 209 -21.49 0.97 -9.44
C HIS A 209 -20.93 2.04 -10.39
N VAL A 210 -19.95 2.85 -9.95
CA VAL A 210 -19.51 4.00 -10.78
C VAL A 210 -18.01 4.05 -11.07
N VAL A 211 -17.21 3.16 -10.51
CA VAL A 211 -15.75 3.34 -10.51
C VAL A 211 -15.07 2.62 -11.67
N CYS A 212 -15.55 1.42 -11.93
CA CYS A 212 -15.16 0.61 -13.06
C CYS A 212 -15.76 1.13 -14.39
N GLN A 213 -16.17 2.39 -14.50
CA GLN A 213 -16.75 2.91 -15.76
C GLN A 213 -15.72 3.66 -16.61
N ALA A 214 -14.99 4.62 -16.05
CA ALA A 214 -14.10 5.48 -16.84
C ALA A 214 -12.83 4.74 -17.31
N VAL A 215 -12.13 4.10 -16.37
CA VAL A 215 -10.90 3.36 -16.67
C VAL A 215 -11.17 2.15 -17.58
N GLU A 216 -12.31 1.49 -17.40
CA GLU A 216 -12.63 0.27 -18.13
C GLU A 216 -13.29 0.51 -19.50
N GLU A 217 -13.96 1.65 -19.74
CA GLU A 217 -14.48 1.98 -21.07
C GLU A 217 -13.36 2.37 -22.05
N GLU A 218 -12.25 2.94 -21.56
CA GLU A 218 -11.08 3.23 -22.39
C GLU A 218 -10.27 1.99 -22.73
N LEU A 219 -10.07 1.06 -21.78
CA LEU A 219 -9.51 -0.26 -22.11
C LEU A 219 -10.35 -1.01 -23.13
N LYS A 220 -11.68 -0.87 -23.11
CA LYS A 220 -12.56 -1.46 -24.13
C LYS A 220 -12.41 -0.79 -25.50
N LEU A 221 -12.11 0.50 -25.55
CA LEU A 221 -11.84 1.23 -26.79
C LEU A 221 -10.49 0.83 -27.39
N GLU A 222 -9.46 0.61 -26.56
CA GLU A 222 -8.12 0.20 -27.00
C GLU A 222 -8.01 -1.30 -27.30
N LEU A 223 -8.69 -2.18 -26.54
CA LEU A 223 -8.66 -3.64 -26.74
C LEU A 223 -9.67 -4.14 -27.80
N LYS A 224 -10.55 -3.26 -28.29
CA LYS A 224 -11.54 -3.58 -29.32
C LYS A 224 -11.00 -4.21 -30.61
N PRO A 225 -9.75 -3.99 -31.06
CA PRO A 225 -9.23 -4.68 -32.24
C PRO A 225 -8.85 -6.16 -31.99
N ARG A 226 -8.90 -6.68 -30.76
CA ARG A 226 -8.29 -7.97 -30.39
C ARG A 226 -9.22 -9.06 -29.83
N MET A 227 -10.54 -8.85 -29.76
CA MET A 227 -11.48 -9.86 -29.24
C MET A 227 -12.59 -10.23 -30.23
N GLU A 228 -12.76 -11.53 -30.50
CA GLU A 228 -13.81 -12.08 -31.36
C GLU A 228 -15.21 -11.98 -30.73
N ARG A 229 -16.22 -11.72 -31.57
CA ARG A 229 -17.64 -11.45 -31.21
C ARG A 229 -18.36 -12.57 -30.44
N SER A 230 -17.79 -13.77 -30.33
CA SER A 230 -18.43 -14.92 -29.68
C SER A 230 -18.50 -14.80 -28.15
N GLN A 231 -17.54 -14.12 -27.51
CA GLN A 231 -17.44 -14.04 -26.04
C GLN A 231 -18.35 -12.99 -25.38
N LEU A 232 -19.05 -12.17 -26.17
CA LEU A 232 -19.90 -11.08 -25.66
C LEU A 232 -21.31 -11.51 -25.26
N LYS A 233 -21.77 -12.70 -25.68
CA LYS A 233 -23.16 -13.13 -25.46
C LYS A 233 -23.41 -13.77 -24.08
N ASP A 234 -22.39 -14.34 -23.45
CA ASP A 234 -22.56 -15.08 -22.18
C ASP A 234 -22.59 -14.16 -20.94
N VAL A 235 -22.16 -12.91 -21.08
CA VAL A 235 -22.09 -11.93 -19.97
C VAL A 235 -23.46 -11.32 -19.62
N ALA A 236 -24.46 -11.44 -20.51
CA ALA A 236 -25.73 -10.74 -20.37
C ALA A 236 -26.79 -11.48 -19.52
N ALA A 237 -26.53 -12.71 -19.04
CA ALA A 237 -27.60 -13.63 -18.63
C ALA A 237 -27.67 -14.03 -17.14
N GLN A 238 -27.03 -13.34 -16.19
CA GLN A 238 -27.12 -13.75 -14.76
C GLN A 238 -27.61 -12.61 -13.83
N GLU A 239 -28.82 -12.81 -13.28
CA GLU A 239 -29.44 -11.97 -12.24
C GLU A 239 -28.90 -12.31 -10.82
N PRO A 240 -28.90 -11.37 -9.87
CA PRO A 240 -28.28 -11.56 -8.55
C PRO A 240 -29.24 -12.05 -7.46
N LEU A 241 -28.79 -13.03 -6.67
CA LEU A 241 -29.36 -13.39 -5.36
C LEU A 241 -28.72 -12.54 -4.24
N LEU A 242 -29.57 -11.98 -3.38
CA LEU A 242 -29.22 -11.17 -2.19
C LEU A 242 -29.10 -12.05 -0.94
N VAL A 243 -28.07 -11.85 -0.12
CA VAL A 243 -27.97 -12.39 1.24
C VAL A 243 -27.43 -11.32 2.20
N PRO A 244 -28.03 -11.09 3.40
CA PRO A 244 -27.69 -9.98 4.29
C PRO A 244 -26.54 -10.27 5.27
N ALA A 245 -25.89 -9.19 5.72
CA ALA A 245 -24.70 -9.18 6.57
C ALA A 245 -24.99 -9.39 8.09
N ARG A 246 -24.02 -9.98 8.80
CA ARG A 246 -23.89 -9.96 10.27
C ARG A 246 -22.45 -9.57 10.67
N SER A 247 -22.32 -8.76 11.71
CA SER A 247 -21.07 -8.34 12.40
C SER A 247 -20.68 -9.33 13.53
N PRO A 248 -19.66 -9.12 14.41
CA PRO A 248 -18.47 -8.22 14.45
C PRO A 248 -17.13 -8.92 14.89
N HIS A 249 -16.05 -8.12 15.03
CA HIS A 249 -14.77 -8.34 15.77
C HIS A 249 -13.52 -8.83 15.00
N TRP A 250 -12.43 -8.05 15.04
CA TRP A 250 -11.12 -8.42 14.47
C TRP A 250 -10.00 -8.39 15.52
N TYR A 251 -9.36 -9.54 15.71
CA TYR A 251 -8.11 -9.75 16.45
C TYR A 251 -6.93 -9.68 15.46
N TRP A 252 -5.81 -9.09 15.87
CA TRP A 252 -4.57 -9.10 15.09
C TRP A 252 -3.76 -10.36 15.41
N ALA A 253 -3.56 -11.23 14.42
CA ALA A 253 -2.60 -12.32 14.45
C ALA A 253 -1.61 -12.15 13.29
N ILE A 254 -0.31 -12.14 13.60
CA ILE A 254 0.77 -12.25 12.60
C ILE A 254 0.86 -13.74 12.22
N PRO A 255 0.66 -14.15 10.95
CA PRO A 255 0.72 -15.56 10.59
C PRO A 255 2.16 -16.10 10.63
N ALA A 256 2.27 -17.31 11.18
CA ALA A 256 3.47 -18.06 11.55
C ALA A 256 4.42 -18.48 10.41
N LYS A 257 4.73 -17.61 9.43
CA LYS A 257 5.70 -17.89 8.35
C LYS A 257 6.73 -16.77 8.14
N ALA A 258 7.20 -16.18 9.25
CA ALA A 258 8.36 -15.29 9.28
C ALA A 258 9.71 -16.03 9.11
N ASP A 259 9.70 -17.37 9.05
CA ASP A 259 10.91 -18.21 8.97
C ASP A 259 11.68 -18.06 7.65
N ALA A 260 11.00 -17.76 6.53
CA ALA A 260 11.65 -17.55 5.23
C ALA A 260 12.36 -16.19 5.14
N TRP A 261 11.99 -15.25 6.01
CA TRP A 261 12.46 -13.86 6.02
C TRP A 261 13.82 -13.72 6.70
N LEU A 262 14.03 -14.36 7.86
CA LEU A 262 15.33 -14.34 8.56
C LEU A 262 16.45 -15.05 7.78
N SER A 263 16.13 -16.13 7.08
CA SER A 263 17.11 -16.89 6.31
C SER A 263 17.74 -16.08 5.16
N SER A 264 17.05 -15.05 4.65
CA SER A 264 17.57 -14.19 3.60
C SER A 264 18.48 -13.07 4.13
N GLN A 265 18.26 -12.59 5.37
CA GLN A 265 19.10 -11.54 5.96
C GLN A 265 20.46 -12.07 6.43
N ALA A 266 20.51 -13.29 6.96
CA ALA A 266 21.76 -13.93 7.40
C ALA A 266 22.75 -14.21 6.25
N SER A 267 22.25 -14.34 5.02
CA SER A 267 23.06 -14.52 3.80
C SER A 267 23.68 -13.21 3.34
N PHE A 268 22.90 -12.11 3.37
CA PHE A 268 23.33 -10.78 2.95
C PHE A 268 24.39 -10.17 3.87
N GLN A 269 24.31 -10.42 5.19
CA GLN A 269 25.34 -9.98 6.13
C GLN A 269 26.67 -10.72 5.97
N ARG A 270 26.65 -11.94 5.42
CA ARG A 270 27.86 -12.75 5.19
C ARG A 270 28.59 -12.38 3.89
N GLU A 271 27.87 -11.87 2.89
CA GLU A 271 28.44 -11.42 1.61
C GLU A 271 29.06 -10.01 1.68
N ASN A 272 28.66 -9.17 2.64
CA ASN A 272 29.13 -7.78 2.75
C ASN A 272 30.14 -7.53 3.88
N SER A 273 30.69 -8.58 4.50
CA SER A 273 31.75 -8.46 5.51
C SER A 273 33.13 -8.78 4.93
N GLU A 274 33.62 -7.96 4.00
CA GLU A 274 35.05 -7.90 3.68
C GLU A 274 35.70 -6.73 4.45
N PRO A 275 36.77 -6.96 5.23
CA PRO A 275 37.48 -5.87 5.89
C PRO A 275 38.23 -5.03 4.86
N CYS A 276 38.07 -3.70 4.97
CA CYS A 276 38.76 -2.70 4.18
C CYS A 276 40.30 -2.83 4.33
N PRO A 277 41.11 -2.75 3.26
CA PRO A 277 42.57 -2.78 3.39
C PRO A 277 43.06 -1.52 4.10
N THR A 278 43.84 -1.70 5.17
CA THR A 278 44.52 -0.61 5.86
C THR A 278 45.73 -0.15 5.05
N ASP A 279 45.73 1.12 4.63
CA ASP A 279 46.89 1.81 4.07
C ASP A 279 47.96 2.06 5.16
N ASP A 280 48.80 1.06 5.40
CA ASP A 280 50.10 1.22 6.05
C ASP A 280 51.18 0.83 5.03
N LYS A 281 51.68 1.84 4.28
CA LYS A 281 53.01 1.86 3.65
C LYS A 281 53.21 3.13 2.82
N MET A 282 53.62 4.21 3.48
CA MET A 282 54.51 5.19 2.83
C MET A 282 55.26 6.01 3.89
N ASN A 283 56.29 5.39 4.46
CA ASN A 283 57.39 6.12 5.10
C ASN A 283 58.62 5.18 5.19
N SER A 284 59.44 5.18 4.15
CA SER A 284 60.86 4.81 4.21
C SER A 284 61.54 5.10 2.87
N GLU A 285 62.63 5.86 2.97
CA GLU A 285 63.69 6.18 1.98
C GLU A 285 63.48 7.40 1.07
#